data_AF-A0A9D4C3U9-F1
#
_entry.id   AF-A0A9D4C3U9-F1
#
_cell.length_a   1.000
_cell.length_b   1.000
_cell.length_c   1.000
_cell.angle_alpha   90.00
_cell.angle_beta   90.00
_cell.angle_gamma   90.00
#
_symmetry.space_group_name_H-M   'P 1'
#
loop_
_entity.id
_entity.type
_entity.pdbx_description
1 polymer ?
#
loop_
_entity_poly.entity_id
_entity_poly.type
_entity_poly.pdbx_seq_one_letter_code
_entity_poly.pdbx_strand_id
1 'polypeptide(L)'
;MASNMESSINIGSISFFDFSCFRCQENDRNTEAEFNCEDCSKFYCSKCVNYHNSFYTKHALLGKKNISQWPESDVSQLEQCQVHKKEKLTGFCEDHSELICHACHVHNHQ
;
A
#
# COMPACT_ATOMS: atom_id res chain seq x y z
N MET A 1 16.62 -31.14 -13.63
CA MET A 1 15.40 -31.42 -12.85
C MET A 1 15.56 -30.69 -11.53
N ALA A 2 14.97 -29.50 -11.39
CA ALA A 2 14.98 -28.76 -10.13
C ALA A 2 13.53 -28.65 -9.68
N SER A 3 13.18 -29.44 -8.67
CA SER A 3 11.84 -29.52 -8.09
C SER A 3 11.75 -28.57 -6.90
N ASN A 4 10.94 -27.54 -7.07
CA ASN A 4 9.99 -26.90 -6.17
C ASN A 4 10.22 -27.00 -4.65
N MET A 5 10.33 -25.83 -4.01
CA MET A 5 10.00 -25.66 -2.60
C MET A 5 9.12 -24.42 -2.47
N GLU A 6 7.82 -24.61 -2.71
CA GLU A 6 6.79 -23.59 -2.47
C GLU A 6 6.58 -23.48 -0.96
N SER A 7 7.13 -22.42 -0.35
CA SER A 7 6.80 -22.09 1.04
C SER A 7 5.41 -21.49 1.07
N SER A 8 4.44 -22.28 1.56
CA SER A 8 3.06 -21.83 1.78
C SER A 8 3.05 -20.78 2.88
N ILE A 9 3.02 -19.51 2.50
CA ILE A 9 2.74 -18.42 3.44
C ILE A 9 1.26 -18.54 3.80
N ASN A 10 0.97 -18.88 5.06
CA ASN A 10 -0.37 -18.76 5.63
C ASN A 10 -0.66 -17.26 5.83
N ILE A 11 -1.00 -16.60 4.73
CA ILE A 11 -1.52 -15.23 4.76
C ILE A 11 -2.96 -15.38 5.20
N GLY A 12 -3.25 -15.14 6.48
CA GLY A 12 -4.61 -14.89 6.94
C GLY A 12 -5.14 -13.67 6.20
N SER A 13 -5.78 -13.90 5.05
CA SER A 13 -6.51 -12.96 4.19
C SER A 13 -6.17 -11.48 4.35
N ILE A 14 -4.90 -11.10 4.19
CA ILE A 14 -4.52 -9.68 4.12
C ILE A 14 -4.88 -9.25 2.70
N SER A 15 -6.06 -8.66 2.53
CA SER A 15 -6.46 -8.09 1.24
C SER A 15 -5.66 -6.82 0.98
N PHE A 16 -4.67 -6.90 0.09
CA PHE A 16 -3.89 -5.75 -0.34
C PHE A 16 -4.68 -4.96 -1.38
N PHE A 17 -4.87 -3.67 -1.11
CA PHE A 17 -5.55 -2.74 -2.00
C PHE A 17 -4.56 -1.64 -2.41
N ASP A 18 -4.57 -1.23 -3.68
CA ASP A 18 -3.74 -0.11 -4.14
C ASP A 18 -4.06 1.17 -3.36
N PHE A 19 -5.33 1.35 -3.00
CA PHE A 19 -5.80 2.50 -2.23
C PHE A 19 -6.61 2.02 -1.02
N SER A 20 -6.16 2.42 0.17
CA SER A 20 -6.80 2.07 1.44
C SER A 20 -7.53 3.26 2.04
N CYS A 21 -8.68 3.03 2.66
CA CYS A 21 -9.43 4.08 3.31
C CYS A 21 -8.68 4.60 4.55
N PHE A 22 -8.34 5.90 4.53
CA PHE A 22 -7.61 6.58 5.59
C PHE A 22 -8.24 6.40 6.98
N ARG A 23 -9.55 6.63 7.09
CA ARG A 23 -10.27 6.48 8.38
C ARG A 23 -10.41 5.03 8.83
N CYS A 24 -10.51 4.07 7.91
CA CYS A 24 -10.54 2.66 8.29
C CYS A 24 -9.17 2.24 8.84
N GLN A 25 -8.09 2.68 8.20
CA GLN A 25 -6.73 2.39 8.60
C GLN A 25 -6.41 2.93 10.00
N GLU A 26 -6.88 4.14 10.33
CA GLU A 26 -6.78 4.69 11.70
C GLU A 26 -7.54 3.87 12.77
N ASN A 27 -8.44 2.98 12.35
CA ASN A 27 -9.18 2.08 13.24
C ASN A 27 -8.75 0.61 13.06
N ASP A 28 -7.51 0.38 12.62
CA ASP A 28 -6.93 -0.95 12.38
C ASP A 28 -7.73 -1.84 11.41
N ARG A 29 -8.49 -1.21 10.51
CA ARG A 29 -9.25 -1.90 9.46
C ARG A 29 -8.65 -1.61 8.10
N ASN A 30 -8.33 -2.65 7.36
CA ASN A 30 -7.93 -2.52 5.98
C ASN A 30 -9.16 -2.62 5.06
N THR A 31 -9.58 -1.50 4.47
CA THR A 31 -10.74 -1.43 3.58
C THR A 31 -10.36 -0.68 2.33
N GLU A 32 -10.71 -1.23 1.17
CA GLU A 32 -10.49 -0.60 -0.12
C GLU A 32 -11.16 0.78 -0.18
N ALA A 33 -10.43 1.76 -0.68
CA ALA A 33 -10.99 3.07 -0.96
C ALA A 33 -11.76 3.05 -2.28
N GLU A 34 -12.91 3.74 -2.29
CA GLU A 34 -13.76 3.91 -3.46
C GLU A 34 -13.75 5.36 -3.98
N PHE A 35 -13.26 6.27 -3.16
CA PHE A 35 -13.24 7.71 -3.42
C PHE A 35 -11.90 8.33 -2.98
N ASN A 36 -11.43 9.31 -3.75
CA ASN A 36 -10.35 10.23 -3.39
C ASN A 36 -10.95 11.62 -3.15
N CYS A 37 -10.57 12.26 -2.05
CA CYS A 37 -10.85 13.68 -1.83
C CYS A 37 -9.61 14.50 -2.21
N GLU A 38 -9.73 15.33 -3.23
CA GLU A 38 -8.61 16.10 -3.77
C GLU A 38 -8.13 17.15 -2.76
N ASP A 39 -9.05 17.86 -2.11
CA ASP A 39 -8.72 18.90 -1.12
C ASP A 39 -8.00 18.37 0.12
N CYS A 40 -8.34 17.13 0.53
CA CYS A 40 -7.69 16.48 1.67
C CYS A 40 -6.48 15.65 1.27
N SER A 41 -6.33 15.31 -0.01
CA SER A 41 -5.39 14.29 -0.49
C SER A 41 -5.51 12.98 0.31
N LYS A 42 -6.74 12.52 0.53
CA LYS A 42 -7.06 11.30 1.31
C LYS A 42 -8.07 10.41 0.59
N PHE A 43 -7.93 9.11 0.81
CA PHE A 43 -8.79 8.08 0.23
C PHE A 43 -9.83 7.57 1.23
N TYR A 44 -11.05 7.30 0.76
CA TYR A 44 -12.19 6.90 1.57
C TYR A 44 -12.98 5.75 0.94
N CYS A 45 -13.47 4.82 1.77
CA CYS A 45 -14.51 3.86 1.36
C CYS A 45 -15.89 4.55 1.33
N SER A 46 -16.90 3.91 0.74
CA SER A 46 -18.28 4.42 0.68
C SER A 46 -18.87 4.87 2.02
N LYS A 47 -18.56 4.18 3.13
CA LYS A 47 -19.04 4.59 4.46
C LYS A 47 -18.36 5.87 4.96
N CYS A 48 -17.04 5.91 4.86
CA CYS A 48 -16.26 7.03 5.38
C CYS A 48 -16.42 8.30 4.54
N VAL A 49 -16.66 8.17 3.23
CA VAL A 49 -16.91 9.33 2.37
C VAL A 49 -18.25 10.00 2.68
N ASN A 50 -19.28 9.23 3.06
CA ASN A 50 -20.57 9.80 3.47
C ASN A 50 -20.43 10.67 4.73
N TYR A 51 -19.68 10.18 5.71
CA TYR A 51 -19.36 10.95 6.92
C TYR A 51 -18.48 12.16 6.59
N HIS A 52 -17.50 12.01 5.70
CA HIS A 52 -16.68 13.13 5.25
C HIS A 52 -17.53 14.23 4.60
N ASN A 53 -18.42 13.85 3.67
CA ASN A 53 -19.25 14.79 2.92
C ASN A 53 -20.26 15.54 3.82
N SER A 54 -20.65 15.00 4.98
CA SER A 54 -21.53 15.73 5.90
C SER A 54 -20.88 16.95 6.56
N PHE A 55 -19.54 17.01 6.62
CA PHE A 55 -18.80 18.16 7.15
C PHE A 55 -18.15 19.00 6.04
N TYR A 56 -17.82 18.37 4.90
CA TYR A 56 -17.02 18.96 3.83
C TYR A 56 -17.74 18.95 2.49
N THR A 57 -18.93 19.56 2.43
CA THR A 57 -19.83 19.53 1.25
C THR A 57 -19.28 20.19 -0.02
N LYS A 58 -18.18 20.95 0.09
CA LYS A 58 -17.53 21.64 -1.03
C LYS A 58 -16.28 20.94 -1.54
N HIS A 59 -15.82 19.88 -0.87
CA HIS A 59 -14.63 19.16 -1.31
C HIS A 59 -14.92 18.40 -2.59
N ALA A 60 -13.93 18.34 -3.48
CA ALA A 60 -13.97 17.58 -4.70
C ALA A 60 -13.70 16.10 -4.39
N LEU A 61 -14.66 15.25 -4.75
CA LEU A 61 -14.62 13.80 -4.56
C LEU A 61 -14.56 13.09 -5.91
N LEU A 62 -13.47 12.38 -6.15
CA LEU A 62 -13.29 11.54 -7.33
C LEU A 62 -13.57 10.08 -6.96
N GLY A 63 -14.60 9.48 -7.56
CA GLY A 63 -14.84 8.04 -7.43
C GLY A 63 -13.87 7.21 -8.25
N LYS A 64 -13.81 5.89 -8.00
CA LYS A 64 -12.99 4.92 -8.76
C LYS A 64 -13.16 4.97 -10.29
N LYS A 65 -14.28 5.47 -10.80
CA LYS A 65 -14.46 5.67 -12.26
C LYS A 65 -13.41 6.63 -12.84
N ASN A 66 -12.84 7.49 -12.00
CA ASN A 66 -11.78 8.44 -12.32
C ASN A 66 -10.45 8.05 -11.65
N ILE A 67 -10.19 6.77 -11.42
CA ILE A 67 -8.98 6.29 -10.71
C ILE A 67 -7.68 6.72 -11.39
N SER A 68 -7.69 6.95 -12.71
CA SER A 68 -6.54 7.48 -13.45
C SER A 68 -6.14 8.91 -13.04
N GLN A 69 -7.00 9.62 -12.33
CA GLN A 69 -6.76 10.95 -11.78
C GLN A 69 -6.39 10.91 -10.30
N TRP A 70 -6.39 9.74 -9.67
CA TRP A 70 -5.97 9.61 -8.29
C TRP A 70 -4.46 9.77 -8.21
N PRO A 71 -3.94 10.37 -7.12
CA PRO A 71 -2.50 10.40 -6.90
C PRO A 71 -1.99 8.95 -6.84
N GLU A 72 -0.77 8.72 -7.32
CA GLU A 72 -0.15 7.40 -7.22
C GLU A 72 -0.22 6.94 -5.76
N SER A 73 -0.60 5.68 -5.54
CA SER A 73 -0.58 5.14 -4.19
C SER A 73 0.86 5.11 -3.70
N ASP A 74 1.07 5.53 -2.45
CA ASP A 74 2.38 5.47 -1.78
C ASP A 74 2.97 4.04 -1.74
N VAL A 75 2.17 3.01 -2.06
CA VAL A 75 2.64 1.63 -2.26
C VAL A 75 3.66 1.54 -3.42
N SER A 76 3.64 2.50 -4.35
CA SER A 76 4.64 2.62 -5.42
C SER A 76 5.98 3.18 -4.94
N GLN A 77 6.03 3.76 -3.73
CA GLN A 77 7.25 4.15 -3.04
C GLN A 77 7.79 3.03 -2.13
N LEU A 78 7.68 1.76 -2.54
CA LEU A 78 8.68 0.80 -2.09
C LEU A 78 10.03 1.37 -2.49
N GLU A 79 10.74 1.93 -1.50
CA GLU A 79 11.98 2.65 -1.72
C GLU A 79 12.88 1.79 -2.61
N GLN A 80 13.58 2.41 -3.55
CA GLN A 80 14.57 1.68 -4.32
C GLN A 80 15.69 1.28 -3.38
N CYS A 81 16.22 0.07 -3.54
CA CYS A 81 17.38 -0.32 -2.76
C CYS A 81 18.53 0.66 -3.04
N GLN A 82 19.09 1.25 -1.97
CA GLN A 82 20.18 2.23 -2.09
C GLN A 82 21.43 1.63 -2.74
N VAL A 83 21.64 0.32 -2.55
CA VAL A 83 22.74 -0.46 -3.15
C VAL A 83 22.37 -0.94 -4.56
N HIS A 84 21.19 -1.53 -4.70
CA HIS A 84 20.68 -2.09 -5.95
C HIS A 84 19.59 -1.19 -6.55
N LYS A 85 19.99 -0.02 -7.07
CA LYS A 85 19.09 1.09 -7.48
C LYS A 85 17.94 0.75 -8.46
N LYS A 86 17.94 -0.44 -9.08
CA LYS A 86 16.88 -0.92 -9.97
C LYS A 86 15.93 -1.92 -9.31
N GLU A 87 16.28 -2.39 -8.12
CA GLU A 87 15.51 -3.36 -7.35
C GLU A 87 14.65 -2.64 -6.31
N LYS A 88 13.40 -3.09 -6.19
CA LYS A 88 12.51 -2.63 -5.12
C LYS A 88 12.92 -3.30 -3.81
N LEU A 89 12.74 -2.63 -2.68
CA LEU A 89 12.81 -3.30 -1.38
C LEU A 89 11.66 -4.31 -1.28
N THR A 90 11.98 -5.56 -0.97
CA THR A 90 11.04 -6.70 -1.01
C THR A 90 10.98 -7.45 0.32
N GLY A 91 11.80 -7.09 1.30
CA GLY A 91 11.84 -7.75 2.62
C GLY A 91 12.44 -6.85 3.69
N PHE A 92 12.47 -7.35 4.92
CA PHE A 92 13.09 -6.71 6.08
C PHE A 92 14.17 -7.65 6.63
N CYS A 93 15.37 -7.13 6.87
CA CYS A 93 16.45 -7.85 7.52
C CYS A 93 16.35 -7.64 9.03
N GLU A 94 16.15 -8.71 9.80
CA GLU A 94 16.03 -8.61 11.26
C GLU A 94 17.36 -8.22 11.92
N ASP A 95 18.48 -8.77 11.46
CA ASP A 95 19.81 -8.52 12.05
C ASP A 95 20.26 -7.06 11.93
N HIS A 96 19.83 -6.39 10.86
CA HIS A 96 20.22 -5.01 10.54
C HIS A 96 19.07 -4.03 10.73
N SER A 97 17.86 -4.51 11.02
CA SER A 97 16.64 -3.73 11.18
C SER A 97 16.35 -2.77 10.02
N GLU A 98 16.59 -3.23 8.79
CA GLU A 98 16.50 -2.43 7.57
C GLU A 98 15.65 -3.12 6.49
N LEU A 99 14.97 -2.32 5.66
CA LEU A 99 14.31 -2.82 4.45
C LEU A 99 15.37 -3.18 3.40
N ILE A 100 15.26 -4.37 2.83
CA ILE A 100 16.21 -4.93 1.87
C ILE A 100 15.50 -5.41 0.59
N CYS A 101 16.22 -5.38 -0.54
CA CYS A 101 15.77 -6.05 -1.76
C CYS A 101 16.23 -7.52 -1.77
N HIS A 102 15.70 -8.30 -2.70
CA HIS A 102 16.09 -9.70 -2.88
C HIS A 102 17.61 -9.88 -3.04
N ALA A 103 18.28 -8.99 -3.79
CA ALA A 103 19.73 -9.06 -3.97
C ALA A 103 20.50 -8.82 -2.65
N CYS A 104 20.04 -7.92 -1.78
CA CYS A 104 20.64 -7.72 -0.46
C CYS A 104 20.49 -8.97 0.43
N HIS A 105 19.33 -9.63 0.37
CA HIS A 105 19.09 -10.88 1.10
C HIS A 105 20.06 -11.99 0.67
N VAL A 106 20.30 -12.15 -0.63
CA VAL A 106 21.15 -13.23 -1.15
C VAL A 106 22.64 -12.97 -0.91
N HIS A 107 23.09 -11.72 -1.00
CA HIS A 107 24.51 -11.41 -1.06
C HIS A 107 25.12 -10.88 0.25
N ASN A 108 24.32 -10.32 1.15
CA ASN A 108 24.86 -9.47 2.22
C ASN A 108 24.35 -9.80 3.64
N HIS A 109 23.24 -10.53 3.77
CA HIS A 109 22.57 -10.79 5.05
C HIS A 109 22.12 -12.26 5.16
N GLN A 110 23.09 -13.16 5.33
CA GLN A 110 22.85 -14.59 5.63
C GLN A 110 22.55 -14.82 7.09
#